data_AF-A0A8S4EAK1-F1
#
_entry.id   AF-A0A8S4EAK1-F1
#
_cell.length_a   1.000
_cell.length_b   1.000
_cell.length_c   1.000
_cell.angle_alpha   90.00
_cell.angle_beta   90.00
_cell.angle_gamma   90.00
#
_symmetry.space_group_name_H-M   'P 1'
#
loop_
_entity.id
_entity.type
_entity.pdbx_description
1 polymer ?
#
loop_
_entity_poly.entity_id
_entity_poly.type
_entity_poly.pdbx_seq_one_letter_code
_entity_poly.pdbx_strand_id
1 'polypeptide(L)'
;MFACGYETQTDRESNRHTDTQDKFYTVRYDTGDKSVQCGRKTDAFKLWVMWKARGDAGLGSLVDRTMHIAQHCLRAVSSRPGFRVVSQPLMCPNVCFWYIPAFMRGKEEDEKWWGLMHKITPKIKELLTLSARLMVAYTPLRQHKNFFRLAFTCHPEVTTEHVADMLEAIEECGEMVTLDMLQ
;
A
#
# COMPACT_ATOMS: atom_id res chain seq x y z
N MET A 1 7.44 30.95 25.90
CA MET A 1 7.06 31.74 27.09
C MET A 1 5.73 31.17 27.57
N PHE A 2 5.77 30.41 28.65
CA PHE A 2 4.62 29.80 29.28
C PHE A 2 3.81 30.87 30.02
N ALA A 3 2.48 30.75 30.02
CA ALA A 3 1.66 31.36 31.05
C ALA A 3 0.62 30.33 31.51
N CYS A 4 0.92 29.73 32.66
CA CYS A 4 -0.02 29.02 33.51
C CYS A 4 -0.85 30.07 34.27
N GLY A 5 -2.16 29.85 34.40
CA GLY A 5 -3.03 30.66 35.23
C GLY A 5 -4.31 29.89 35.53
N TYR A 6 -4.32 29.17 36.64
CA TYR A 6 -5.53 28.72 37.32
C TYR A 6 -5.73 29.64 38.52
N GLU A 7 -6.92 30.22 38.68
CA GLU A 7 -7.46 30.53 40.00
C GLU A 7 -8.99 30.56 39.97
N THR A 8 -9.56 29.97 41.03
CA THR A 8 -10.95 29.53 41.18
C THR A 8 -11.82 30.60 41.82
N GLN A 9 -13.05 30.82 41.31
CA GLN A 9 -14.16 31.20 42.19
C GLN A 9 -15.52 30.77 41.60
N THR A 10 -16.21 29.92 42.37
CA THR A 10 -17.55 29.39 42.16
C THR A 10 -18.62 30.42 42.53
N ASP A 11 -19.57 30.72 41.63
CA ASP A 11 -20.99 30.37 41.82
C ASP A 11 -21.91 30.81 40.65
N ARG A 12 -22.58 29.78 40.11
CA ARG A 12 -23.88 29.65 39.41
C ARG A 12 -24.44 30.75 38.48
N GLU A 13 -24.64 30.28 37.23
CA GLU A 13 -25.80 30.50 36.35
C GLU A 13 -26.02 31.90 35.74
N SER A 14 -25.19 32.25 34.77
CA SER A 14 -25.70 32.68 33.46
C SER A 14 -24.63 32.35 32.42
N ASN A 15 -24.90 31.41 31.50
CA ASN A 15 -23.94 30.98 30.49
C ASN A 15 -23.83 32.06 29.39
N ARG A 16 -23.31 33.23 29.76
CA ARG A 16 -22.79 34.24 28.84
C ARG A 16 -21.31 33.99 28.75
N HIS A 17 -20.89 33.24 27.73
CA HIS A 17 -19.51 33.32 27.26
C HIS A 17 -19.24 34.81 27.01
N THR A 18 -18.41 35.43 27.83
CA THR A 18 -17.85 36.75 27.56
C THR A 18 -16.82 36.57 26.45
N ASP A 19 -17.34 36.35 25.24
CA ASP A 19 -16.55 36.13 24.03
C ASP A 19 -16.05 37.50 23.56
N THR A 20 -15.08 38.04 24.30
CA THR A 20 -14.31 39.20 23.85
C THR A 20 -13.45 38.67 22.72
N GLN A 21 -13.72 39.11 21.49
CA GLN A 21 -13.06 38.58 20.31
C GLN A 21 -11.59 39.04 20.31
N ASP A 22 -10.68 38.23 20.86
CA ASP A 22 -9.26 38.56 21.06
C ASP A 22 -8.47 38.74 19.74
N LYS A 23 -9.05 38.32 18.61
CA LYS A 23 -8.38 38.34 17.31
C LYS A 23 -9.01 39.35 16.36
N PHE A 24 -8.17 40.15 15.70
CA PHE A 24 -8.56 41.15 14.70
C PHE A 24 -9.03 40.56 13.35
N TYR A 25 -9.30 39.25 13.27
CA TYR A 25 -9.74 38.55 12.05
C TYR A 25 -10.81 37.49 12.37
N THR A 26 -11.49 36.98 11.34
CA THR A 26 -12.54 35.98 11.53
C THR A 26 -11.97 34.64 12.00
N VAL A 27 -12.19 34.31 13.28
CA VAL A 27 -11.72 33.08 13.94
C VAL A 27 -12.27 31.78 13.32
N ARG A 28 -13.31 31.84 12.47
CA ARG A 28 -13.88 30.66 11.79
C ARG A 28 -12.87 29.89 10.92
N TYR A 29 -11.81 30.55 10.47
CA TYR A 29 -10.74 29.96 9.66
C TYR A 29 -9.68 29.25 10.51
N ASP A 30 -9.68 29.47 11.82
CA ASP A 30 -8.83 28.74 12.74
C ASP A 30 -9.36 27.31 12.86
N THR A 31 -8.47 26.34 12.63
CA THR A 31 -8.81 24.91 12.63
C THR A 31 -8.11 24.14 13.73
N GLY A 32 -7.55 24.84 14.73
CA GLY A 32 -6.84 24.24 15.87
C GLY A 32 -7.76 23.32 16.67
N ASP A 33 -8.92 23.82 17.08
CA ASP A 33 -9.88 23.10 17.93
C ASP A 33 -10.67 22.01 17.18
N LYS A 34 -10.44 21.85 15.87
CA LYS A 34 -11.04 20.78 15.05
C LYS A 34 -10.19 19.50 15.04
N SER A 35 -9.02 19.52 15.68
CA SER A 35 -8.08 18.41 15.72
C SER A 35 -7.67 18.10 17.16
N VAL A 36 -7.34 16.83 17.41
CA VAL A 36 -6.68 16.42 18.66
C VAL A 36 -5.22 16.91 18.71
N GLN A 37 -4.64 17.24 17.55
CA GLN A 37 -3.27 17.72 17.45
C GLN A 37 -3.15 19.21 17.74
N CYS A 38 -2.20 19.59 18.60
CA CYS A 38 -1.84 21.00 18.83
C CYS A 38 -1.06 21.60 17.65
N GLY A 39 0.09 21.01 17.28
CA GLY A 39 0.85 21.37 16.09
C GLY A 39 0.51 20.47 14.90
N ARG A 40 0.30 21.05 13.72
CA ARG A 40 -0.06 20.30 12.50
C ARG A 40 0.72 20.75 11.27
N LYS A 41 1.20 19.79 10.47
CA LYS A 41 1.91 20.04 9.21
C LYS A 41 0.93 20.48 8.10
N THR A 42 1.43 21.28 7.15
CA THR A 42 0.65 21.79 6.01
C THR A 42 0.61 20.78 4.84
N ASP A 43 0.09 19.57 5.11
CA ASP A 43 0.04 18.48 4.11
C ASP A 43 -0.94 18.73 2.96
N ALA A 44 -1.89 19.65 3.11
CA ALA A 44 -2.82 19.99 2.03
C ALA A 44 -2.14 20.71 0.86
N PHE A 45 -1.03 21.42 1.12
CA PHE A 45 -0.37 22.24 0.09
C PHE A 45 0.26 21.40 -1.02
N LYS A 46 0.94 20.29 -0.68
CA LYS A 46 1.52 19.36 -1.67
C LYS A 46 0.45 18.77 -2.61
N LEU A 47 -0.72 18.42 -2.06
CA LEU A 47 -1.85 17.92 -2.84
C LEU A 47 -2.43 19.03 -3.72
N TRP A 48 -2.65 20.22 -3.16
CA TRP A 48 -3.21 21.36 -3.89
C TRP A 48 -2.32 21.77 -5.08
N VAL A 49 -0.99 21.85 -4.89
CA VAL A 49 -0.06 22.17 -5.98
C VAL A 49 -0.10 21.11 -7.07
N MET A 50 -0.07 19.82 -6.72
CA MET A 50 -0.19 18.73 -7.68
C MET A 50 -1.52 18.80 -8.46
N TRP A 51 -2.62 19.09 -7.77
CA TRP A 51 -3.95 19.21 -8.37
C TRP A 51 -4.04 20.41 -9.29
N LYS A 52 -3.48 21.57 -8.91
CA LYS A 52 -3.40 22.75 -9.78
C LYS A 52 -2.56 22.49 -11.04
N ALA A 53 -1.47 21.74 -10.92
CA ALA A 53 -0.61 21.43 -12.06
C ALA A 53 -1.23 20.44 -13.05
N ARG A 54 -2.00 19.45 -12.56
CA ARG A 54 -2.54 18.35 -13.39
C ARG A 54 -4.02 18.52 -13.77
N GLY A 55 -4.80 19.21 -12.94
CA GLY A 55 -6.25 19.25 -13.02
C GLY A 55 -6.91 17.89 -12.75
N ASP A 56 -8.24 17.88 -12.76
CA ASP A 56 -9.03 16.66 -12.54
C ASP A 56 -8.77 15.61 -13.61
N ALA A 57 -8.72 16.03 -14.89
CA ALA A 57 -8.47 15.13 -16.01
C ALA A 57 -7.07 14.50 -15.93
N GLY A 58 -6.04 15.26 -15.55
CA GLY A 58 -4.69 14.74 -15.38
C GLY A 58 -4.60 13.71 -14.25
N LEU A 59 -5.23 13.98 -13.10
CA LEU A 59 -5.28 13.02 -11.99
C LEU A 59 -6.10 11.77 -12.35
N GLY A 60 -7.22 11.92 -13.05
CA GLY A 60 -8.03 10.80 -13.55
C GLY A 60 -7.22 9.88 -14.48
N SER A 61 -6.52 10.46 -15.45
CA SER A 61 -5.70 9.71 -16.40
C SER A 61 -4.60 8.87 -15.74
N LEU A 62 -4.03 9.34 -14.63
CA LEU A 62 -3.04 8.60 -13.85
C LEU A 62 -3.66 7.37 -13.18
N VAL A 63 -4.85 7.52 -12.60
CA VAL A 63 -5.58 6.41 -11.97
C VAL A 63 -5.98 5.38 -13.03
N ASP A 64 -6.53 5.82 -14.15
CA ASP A 64 -6.93 4.95 -15.27
C ASP A 64 -5.75 4.15 -15.81
N ARG A 65 -4.60 4.81 -16.02
CA ARG A 65 -3.36 4.14 -16.44
C ARG A 65 -2.90 3.11 -15.40
N THR A 66 -2.91 3.46 -14.12
CA THR A 66 -2.50 2.55 -13.03
C THR A 66 -3.38 1.31 -12.99
N MET A 67 -4.70 1.47 -13.11
CA MET A 67 -5.65 0.36 -13.19
C MET A 67 -5.44 -0.49 -14.44
N HIS A 68 -5.15 0.13 -15.59
CA HIS A 68 -4.83 -0.58 -16.82
C HIS A 68 -3.59 -1.47 -16.67
N ILE A 69 -2.52 -0.95 -16.07
CA ILE A 69 -1.29 -1.70 -15.79
C ILE A 69 -1.55 -2.85 -14.82
N ALA A 70 -2.31 -2.62 -13.74
CA ALA A 70 -2.67 -3.67 -12.81
C ALA A 70 -3.50 -4.77 -13.49
N GLN A 71 -4.43 -4.42 -14.38
CA GLN A 71 -5.19 -5.38 -15.17
C GLN A 71 -4.32 -6.15 -16.17
N HIS A 72 -3.33 -5.49 -16.78
CA HIS A 72 -2.33 -6.14 -17.62
C HIS A 72 -1.51 -7.17 -16.82
N CYS A 73 -1.00 -6.78 -15.64
CA CYS A 73 -0.27 -7.66 -14.74
C CYS A 73 -1.13 -8.87 -14.34
N LEU A 74 -2.39 -8.66 -13.96
CA LEU A 74 -3.32 -9.74 -13.61
C LEU A 74 -3.49 -10.77 -14.75
N ARG A 75 -3.64 -10.29 -15.99
CA ARG A 75 -3.72 -11.17 -17.17
C ARG A 75 -2.41 -11.93 -17.39
N ALA A 76 -1.26 -11.24 -17.30
CA ALA A 76 0.05 -11.86 -17.46
C ALA A 76 0.26 -12.97 -16.42
N VAL A 77 0.00 -12.69 -15.14
CA VAL A 77 0.05 -13.66 -14.03
C VAL A 77 -0.88 -14.85 -14.28
N SER A 78 -2.09 -14.62 -14.80
CA SER A 78 -3.06 -15.70 -15.07
C SER A 78 -2.64 -16.61 -16.23
N SER A 79 -1.83 -16.10 -17.16
CA SER A 79 -1.40 -16.83 -18.37
C SER A 79 -0.05 -17.54 -18.24
N ARG A 80 0.73 -17.24 -17.19
CA ARG A 80 2.09 -17.76 -17.02
C ARG A 80 2.12 -19.00 -16.11
N PRO A 81 2.92 -20.02 -16.44
CA PRO A 81 3.06 -21.20 -15.59
C PRO A 81 3.68 -20.84 -14.24
N GLY A 82 3.31 -21.57 -13.19
CA GLY A 82 3.79 -21.33 -11.83
C GLY A 82 3.12 -20.16 -11.10
N PHE A 83 2.58 -19.18 -11.82
CA PHE A 83 1.81 -18.10 -11.22
C PHE A 83 0.37 -18.52 -10.94
N ARG A 84 -0.13 -18.24 -9.73
CA ARG A 84 -1.51 -18.51 -9.33
C ARG A 84 -2.12 -17.29 -8.66
N VAL A 85 -3.18 -16.76 -9.26
CA VAL A 85 -3.90 -15.59 -8.72
C VAL A 85 -4.65 -15.96 -7.43
N VAL A 86 -4.61 -15.06 -6.45
CA VAL A 86 -5.31 -15.20 -5.16
C VAL A 86 -6.72 -14.62 -5.22
N SER A 87 -6.91 -13.47 -5.88
CA SER A 87 -8.19 -12.74 -5.87
C SER A 87 -8.51 -12.13 -7.24
N GLN A 88 -9.75 -12.33 -7.69
CA GLN A 88 -10.39 -11.71 -8.84
C GLN A 88 -11.89 -11.47 -8.54
N PRO A 89 -12.54 -10.45 -9.12
CA PRO A 89 -12.00 -9.43 -10.04
C PRO A 89 -11.14 -8.36 -9.35
N LEU A 90 -10.44 -7.55 -10.14
CA LEU A 90 -9.56 -6.49 -9.66
C LEU A 90 -10.38 -5.28 -9.18
N MET A 91 -10.44 -5.05 -7.86
CA MET A 91 -11.16 -3.91 -7.25
C MET A 91 -10.28 -2.67 -7.03
N CYS A 92 -8.96 -2.85 -7.05
CA CYS A 92 -7.95 -1.83 -6.77
C CYS A 92 -6.65 -2.22 -7.50
N PRO A 93 -5.65 -1.33 -7.64
CA PRO A 93 -4.43 -1.65 -8.40
C PRO A 93 -3.47 -2.57 -7.63
N ASN A 94 -3.99 -3.58 -6.94
CA ASN A 94 -3.24 -4.59 -6.20
C ASN A 94 -3.46 -5.96 -6.84
N VAL A 95 -2.39 -6.58 -7.33
CA VAL A 95 -2.41 -7.93 -7.89
C VAL A 95 -1.81 -8.90 -6.87
N CYS A 96 -2.64 -9.82 -6.40
CA CYS A 96 -2.27 -10.81 -5.39
C CYS A 96 -2.10 -12.20 -6.02
N PHE A 97 -0.95 -12.84 -5.82
CA PHE A 97 -0.65 -14.15 -6.42
C PHE A 97 0.40 -14.93 -5.63
N TRP A 98 0.43 -16.24 -5.84
CA TRP A 98 1.55 -17.11 -5.48
C TRP A 98 2.43 -17.36 -6.70
N TYR A 99 3.71 -17.57 -6.47
CA TYR A 99 4.60 -18.22 -7.41
C TYR A 99 4.94 -19.62 -6.90
N ILE A 100 4.62 -20.64 -7.69
CA ILE A 100 4.79 -22.05 -7.38
C ILE A 100 6.04 -22.53 -8.15
N PRO A 101 7.17 -22.81 -7.48
CA PRO A 101 8.39 -23.33 -8.12
C PRO A 101 8.16 -24.65 -8.83
N ALA A 102 8.95 -24.97 -9.87
CA ALA A 102 8.77 -26.18 -10.66
C ALA A 102 8.69 -27.47 -9.82
N PHE A 103 9.53 -27.60 -8.79
CA PHE A 103 9.54 -28.79 -7.92
C PHE A 103 8.28 -28.95 -7.07
N MET A 104 7.44 -27.92 -6.93
CA MET A 104 6.17 -27.96 -6.20
C MET A 104 4.96 -28.20 -7.11
N ARG A 105 5.10 -28.04 -8.43
CA ARG A 105 4.01 -28.16 -9.40
C ARG A 105 3.55 -29.61 -9.55
N GLY A 106 2.24 -29.83 -9.72
CA GLY A 106 1.65 -31.16 -9.95
C GLY A 106 1.65 -32.11 -8.74
N LYS A 107 2.07 -31.64 -7.56
CA LYS A 107 1.95 -32.39 -6.30
C LYS A 107 0.59 -32.14 -5.65
N GLU A 108 0.18 -33.02 -4.75
CA GLU A 108 -1.02 -32.82 -3.95
C GLU A 108 -0.86 -31.61 -3.02
N GLU A 109 -1.86 -30.74 -3.01
CA GLU A 109 -1.86 -29.46 -2.27
C GLU A 109 -2.37 -29.64 -0.83
N ASP A 110 -1.75 -30.54 -0.10
CA ASP A 110 -2.07 -30.81 1.30
C ASP A 110 -1.56 -29.70 2.25
N GLU A 111 -1.82 -29.86 3.55
CA GLU A 111 -1.37 -28.89 4.55
C GLU A 111 0.17 -28.75 4.60
N LYS A 112 0.91 -29.82 4.29
CA LYS A 112 2.38 -29.79 4.24
C LYS A 112 2.85 -28.97 3.04
N TRP A 113 2.23 -29.15 1.88
CA TRP A 113 2.51 -28.38 0.66
C TRP A 113 2.27 -26.89 0.90
N TRP A 114 1.14 -26.53 1.51
CA TRP A 114 0.84 -25.15 1.89
C TRP A 114 1.78 -24.62 2.98
N GLY A 115 2.23 -25.48 3.90
CA GLY A 115 3.28 -25.18 4.87
C GLY A 115 4.61 -24.81 4.21
N LEU A 116 5.00 -25.53 3.16
CA LEU A 116 6.19 -25.21 2.36
C LEU A 116 5.99 -23.92 1.56
N MET A 117 4.86 -23.74 0.88
CA MET A 117 4.56 -22.49 0.15
C MET A 117 4.59 -21.24 1.05
N HIS A 118 4.16 -21.39 2.30
CA HIS A 118 4.25 -20.33 3.31
C HIS A 118 5.70 -19.90 3.57
N LYS A 119 6.67 -20.82 3.49
CA LYS A 119 8.11 -20.54 3.63
C LYS A 119 8.78 -20.10 2.32
N ILE A 120 8.36 -20.66 1.18
CA ILE A 120 8.88 -20.34 -0.14
C ILE A 120 8.68 -18.85 -0.47
N THR A 121 7.48 -18.32 -0.23
CA THR A 121 7.16 -16.93 -0.60
C THR A 121 8.10 -15.90 0.07
N PRO A 122 8.35 -15.95 1.39
CA PRO A 122 9.39 -15.14 2.04
C PRO A 122 10.79 -15.35 1.48
N LYS A 123 11.18 -16.59 1.15
CA LYS A 123 12.51 -16.89 0.61
C LYS A 123 12.71 -16.27 -0.77
N ILE A 124 11.70 -16.33 -1.64
CA ILE A 124 11.72 -15.63 -2.94
C ILE A 124 11.87 -14.13 -2.74
N LYS A 125 11.13 -13.52 -1.78
CA LYS A 125 11.28 -12.09 -1.45
C LYS A 125 12.71 -11.75 -1.00
N GLU A 126 13.30 -12.59 -0.17
CA GLU A 126 14.69 -12.42 0.29
C GLU A 126 15.65 -12.37 -0.90
N LEU A 127 15.56 -13.34 -1.82
CA LEU A 127 16.38 -13.37 -3.04
C LEU A 127 16.15 -12.17 -3.96
N LEU A 128 14.90 -11.74 -4.15
CA LEU A 128 14.56 -10.53 -4.92
C LEU A 128 15.17 -9.27 -4.31
N THR A 129 15.19 -9.19 -2.97
CA THR A 129 15.75 -8.05 -2.24
C THR A 129 17.28 -8.05 -2.33
N LEU A 130 17.92 -9.20 -2.15
CA LEU A 130 19.37 -9.35 -2.21
C LEU A 130 19.91 -9.12 -3.63
N SER A 131 19.17 -9.51 -4.65
CA SER A 131 19.51 -9.23 -6.05
C SER A 131 19.24 -7.78 -6.48
N ALA A 132 18.60 -6.98 -5.62
CA ALA A 132 18.20 -5.59 -5.90
C ALA A 132 17.33 -5.42 -7.17
N ARG A 133 16.65 -6.49 -7.62
CA ARG A 133 15.80 -6.46 -8.83
C ARG A 133 14.38 -5.99 -8.54
N LEU A 134 13.83 -6.37 -7.39
CA LEU A 134 12.45 -6.03 -7.03
C LEU A 134 12.24 -6.04 -5.51
N MET A 135 11.55 -5.02 -5.02
CA MET A 135 11.02 -5.01 -3.66
C MET A 135 9.51 -5.17 -3.69
N VAL A 136 9.03 -6.34 -3.26
CA VAL A 136 7.60 -6.68 -3.23
C VAL A 136 7.18 -7.09 -1.81
N ALA A 137 5.96 -6.69 -1.43
CA ALA A 137 5.37 -7.13 -0.18
C ALA A 137 4.76 -8.54 -0.36
N TYR A 138 4.86 -9.37 0.68
CA TYR A 138 3.98 -10.52 0.85
C TYR A 138 3.14 -10.35 2.10
N THR A 139 1.98 -10.99 2.17
CA THR A 139 1.09 -10.90 3.33
C THR A 139 0.38 -12.24 3.53
N PRO A 140 0.30 -12.77 4.76
CA PRO A 140 -0.65 -13.84 5.07
C PRO A 140 -2.05 -13.25 5.22
N LEU A 141 -3.09 -13.90 4.67
CA LEU A 141 -4.48 -13.46 4.83
C LEU A 141 -5.33 -14.59 5.40
N ARG A 142 -5.53 -14.63 6.72
CA ARG A 142 -6.39 -15.60 7.43
C ARG A 142 -6.23 -17.04 6.91
N GLN A 143 -7.08 -17.43 5.96
CA GLN A 143 -7.15 -18.77 5.33
C GLN A 143 -6.07 -19.01 4.26
N HIS A 144 -5.40 -17.96 3.79
CA HIS A 144 -4.36 -18.00 2.77
C HIS A 144 -2.97 -17.88 3.39
N LYS A 145 -2.07 -18.79 2.98
CA LYS A 145 -0.64 -18.70 3.26
C LYS A 145 -0.02 -17.49 2.54
N ASN A 146 1.23 -17.17 2.86
CA ASN A 146 1.93 -16.02 2.29
C ASN A 146 1.78 -15.99 0.75
N PHE A 147 1.31 -14.87 0.22
CA PHE A 147 1.25 -14.57 -1.22
C PHE A 147 1.86 -13.19 -1.46
N PHE A 148 2.30 -12.94 -2.69
CA PHE A 148 2.79 -11.64 -3.12
C PHE A 148 1.65 -10.67 -3.38
N ARG A 149 1.86 -9.40 -3.03
CA ARG A 149 0.98 -8.28 -3.36
C ARG A 149 1.78 -7.22 -4.13
N LEU A 150 1.61 -7.21 -5.44
CA LEU A 150 2.10 -6.12 -6.29
C LEU A 150 1.08 -4.97 -6.25
N ALA A 151 1.47 -3.86 -5.63
CA ALA A 151 0.65 -2.65 -5.51
C ALA A 151 1.16 -1.60 -6.50
N PHE A 152 0.38 -1.30 -7.53
CA PHE A 152 0.72 -0.27 -8.50
C PHE A 152 0.27 1.11 -8.00
N THR A 153 1.16 2.07 -8.11
CA THR A 153 0.92 3.47 -7.75
C THR A 153 0.96 4.34 -8.99
N CYS A 154 0.34 5.51 -8.91
CA CYS A 154 0.33 6.46 -10.02
C CYS A 154 1.72 7.02 -10.35
N HIS A 155 2.65 6.98 -9.38
CA HIS A 155 4.04 7.42 -9.53
C HIS A 155 4.98 6.47 -8.77
N PRO A 156 6.18 6.15 -9.31
CA PRO A 156 6.62 6.44 -10.68
C PRO A 156 5.75 5.75 -11.73
N GLU A 157 5.80 6.22 -12.99
CA GLU A 157 5.03 5.59 -14.06
C GLU A 157 5.59 4.20 -14.38
N VAL A 158 4.71 3.19 -14.31
CA VAL A 158 5.05 1.79 -14.61
C VAL A 158 4.52 1.44 -15.99
N THR A 159 5.35 0.81 -16.82
CA THR A 159 4.97 0.34 -18.15
C THR A 159 4.72 -1.17 -18.14
N THR A 160 4.22 -1.70 -19.26
CA THR A 160 4.01 -3.15 -19.44
C THR A 160 5.32 -3.94 -19.43
N GLU A 161 6.42 -3.32 -19.88
CA GLU A 161 7.76 -3.91 -19.88
C GLU A 161 8.26 -4.06 -18.45
N HIS A 162 8.11 -3.01 -17.62
CA HIS A 162 8.44 -3.11 -16.19
C HIS A 162 7.65 -4.24 -15.50
N VAL A 163 6.38 -4.45 -15.86
CA VAL A 163 5.60 -5.59 -15.34
C VAL A 163 6.19 -6.92 -15.78
N ALA A 164 6.61 -7.03 -17.04
CA ALA A 164 7.25 -8.25 -17.54
C ALA A 164 8.55 -8.56 -16.78
N ASP A 165 9.41 -7.55 -16.59
CA ASP A 165 10.67 -7.66 -15.85
C ASP A 165 10.44 -8.05 -14.38
N MET A 166 9.41 -7.47 -13.74
CA MET A 166 9.02 -7.82 -12.36
C MET A 166 8.63 -9.29 -12.25
N LEU A 167 7.82 -9.80 -13.18
CA LEU A 167 7.36 -11.18 -13.16
C LEU A 167 8.50 -12.14 -13.50
N GLU A 168 9.36 -11.80 -14.46
CA GLU A 168 10.55 -12.57 -14.80
C GLU A 168 11.52 -12.68 -13.61
N ALA A 169 11.77 -11.57 -12.90
CA ALA A 169 12.61 -11.60 -11.70
C ALA A 169 12.03 -12.53 -10.60
N ILE A 170 10.71 -12.51 -10.41
CA ILE A 170 10.03 -13.41 -9.45
C ILE A 170 10.19 -14.87 -9.88
N GLU A 171 10.02 -15.16 -11.16
CA GLU A 171 10.16 -16.49 -11.74
C GLU A 171 11.58 -17.03 -11.58
N GLU A 172 12.59 -16.27 -12.00
CA GLU A 172 14.00 -16.63 -11.83
C GLU A 172 14.34 -16.89 -10.35
N CYS A 173 13.93 -15.99 -9.44
CA CYS A 173 14.17 -16.17 -8.01
C CYS A 173 13.41 -17.36 -7.44
N GLY A 174 12.21 -17.62 -7.94
CA GLY A 174 11.39 -18.76 -7.53
C GLY A 174 11.97 -20.10 -7.95
N GLU A 175 12.57 -20.19 -9.13
CA GLU A 175 13.25 -21.40 -9.59
C GLU A 175 14.62 -21.62 -8.93
N MET A 176 15.25 -20.58 -8.39
CA MET A 176 16.45 -20.72 -7.56
C MET A 176 16.17 -21.31 -6.17
N VAL A 177 14.93 -21.28 -5.68
CA VAL A 177 14.61 -21.80 -4.35
C VAL A 177 14.69 -23.34 -4.34
N THR A 178 15.44 -23.88 -3.39
CA THR A 178 15.52 -25.31 -3.12
C THR A 178 15.02 -25.63 -1.70
N LEU A 179 14.79 -26.92 -1.40
CA LEU A 179 14.27 -27.36 -0.10
C LEU A 179 15.25 -27.12 1.06
N ASP A 180 16.56 -27.20 0.80
CA ASP A 180 17.62 -26.92 1.78
C ASP A 180 17.62 -25.46 2.23
N MET A 181 17.22 -24.53 1.35
CA MET A 181 17.11 -23.11 1.68
C MET A 181 15.93 -22.80 2.62
N LEU A 182 15.02 -23.75 2.87
CA LEU A 182 13.79 -23.57 3.66
C LEU A 182 13.87 -24.15 5.09
N GLN A 183 15.04 -24.68 5.46
CA GLN A 183 15.37 -25.13 6.82
C GLN A 183 15.54 -23.95 7.77
#